data_AF-A0A2R6E9V2-F1
#
_entry.id   AF-A0A2R6E9V2-F1
#
_cell.length_a   1.000
_cell.length_b   1.000
_cell.length_c   1.000
_cell.angle_alpha   90.00
_cell.angle_beta   90.00
_cell.angle_gamma   90.00
#
_symmetry.space_group_name_H-M   'P 1'
#
loop_
_entity.id
_entity.type
_entity.pdbx_description
1 polymer ?
#
loop_
_entity_poly.entity_id
_entity_poly.type
_entity_poly.pdbx_seq_one_letter_code
_entity_poly.pdbx_strand_id
1 'polypeptide(L)' 'RRLGEQSTLVSALRAVQRDQWRLGVYAPEETARRVGTAAIRVLGIDLEDTLVRDARPGIHATLDEFN' A
#
# COMPACT_ATOMS: atom_id res chain seq x y z
N ARG A 1 -27.93 -11.50 -6.86
CA ARG A 1 -27.48 -10.57 -7.93
C ARG A 1 -26.28 -9.79 -7.38
N ARG A 2 -25.14 -9.71 -8.07
CA ARG A 2 -23.87 -9.20 -7.47
C ARG A 2 -23.84 -7.66 -7.49
N LEU A 3 -23.52 -7.06 -6.34
CA LEU A 3 -23.51 -5.61 -6.08
C LEU A 3 -22.64 -4.78 -7.05
N GLY A 4 -21.59 -5.40 -7.59
CA GLY A 4 -20.62 -4.72 -8.48
C GLY A 4 -21.20 -4.28 -9.82
N GLU A 5 -22.32 -4.86 -10.27
CA GLU A 5 -22.92 -4.52 -11.56
C GLU A 5 -23.86 -3.30 -11.49
N GLN A 6 -24.19 -2.81 -10.29
CA GLN A 6 -25.17 -1.71 -10.10
C GLN A 6 -24.62 -0.48 -9.38
N SER A 7 -23.35 -0.48 -8.95
CA SER A 7 -22.78 0.65 -8.23
C SER A 7 -21.50 1.16 -8.90
N THR A 8 -21.62 2.34 -9.49
CA THR A 8 -20.48 3.12 -10.02
C THR A 8 -19.44 3.37 -8.92
N LEU A 9 -19.87 3.55 -7.66
CA LEU A 9 -18.98 3.68 -6.51
C LEU A 9 -18.17 2.40 -6.26
N VAL A 10 -18.81 1.23 -6.27
CA VAL A 10 -18.11 -0.06 -6.09
C VAL A 10 -17.11 -0.31 -7.22
N SER A 11 -17.43 0.10 -8.44
CA SER A 11 -16.50 0.00 -9.58
C SER A 11 -15.31 0.97 -9.44
N ALA A 12 -15.57 2.21 -9.01
CA ALA A 12 -14.52 3.19 -8.74
C ALA A 12 -13.59 2.76 -7.60
N LEU A 13 -14.13 2.26 -6.49
CA LEU A 13 -13.36 1.75 -5.36
C LEU A 13 -12.47 0.55 -5.77
N ARG A 14 -12.99 -0.36 -6.61
CA ARG A 14 -12.20 -1.50 -7.13
C ARG A 14 -11.13 -1.09 -8.14
N ALA A 15 -11.34 -0.03 -8.90
CA ALA A 15 -10.32 0.53 -9.77
C ALA A 15 -9.19 1.12 -8.91
N VAL A 16 -9.54 1.99 -7.95
CA VAL A 16 -8.61 2.59 -7.00
C VAL A 16 -7.81 1.54 -6.22
N GLN A 17 -8.45 0.45 -5.77
CA GLN A 17 -7.78 -0.62 -5.02
C GLN A 17 -6.77 -1.42 -5.86
N ARG A 18 -7.01 -1.57 -7.17
CA ARG A 18 -6.05 -2.24 -8.06
C ARG A 18 -4.88 -1.34 -8.42
N ASP A 19 -5.11 -0.02 -8.47
CA ASP A 19 -4.08 0.94 -8.85
C ASP A 19 -3.18 1.33 -7.65
N GLN A 20 -3.66 1.17 -6.41
CA GLN A 20 -2.91 1.52 -5.19
C GLN A 20 -2.10 0.37 -4.60
N TRP A 21 -1.31 -0.33 -5.41
CA TRP A 21 -0.43 -1.37 -4.86
C TRP A 21 0.80 -0.74 -4.21
N ARG A 22 1.04 -1.08 -2.94
CA ARG A 22 2.19 -0.62 -2.16
C ARG A 22 3.14 -1.79 -1.95
N LEU A 23 4.38 -1.64 -2.41
CA LEU A 23 5.47 -2.59 -2.12
C LEU A 23 6.21 -2.15 -0.86
N GLY A 24 6.52 -3.10 0.03
CA GLY A 24 7.33 -2.87 1.22
C GLY A 24 8.34 -4.00 1.40
N VAL A 25 9.52 -3.67 1.95
CA VAL A 25 10.54 -4.65 2.31
C VAL A 25 10.68 -4.65 3.83
N TYR A 26 10.47 -5.81 4.45
CA TYR A 26 10.54 -5.98 5.89
C TYR A 26 11.86 -6.65 6.30
N ALA A 27 12.42 -6.19 7.41
CA ALA A 27 13.61 -6.75 8.01
C ALA A 27 13.60 -6.49 9.52
N PRO A 28 14.35 -7.28 10.32
CA PRO A 28 14.56 -6.97 11.73
C PRO A 28 15.06 -5.54 11.92
N GLU A 29 14.66 -4.89 13.01
CA GLU A 29 14.93 -3.46 13.26
C GLU A 29 16.42 -3.11 13.10
N GLU A 30 17.30 -3.95 13.66
CA GLU A 30 18.75 -3.79 13.61
C GLU A 30 19.30 -3.73 12.17
N THR A 31 18.61 -4.36 11.21
CA THR A 31 19.07 -4.47 9.82
C THR A 31 18.21 -3.67 8.83
N ALA A 32 17.07 -3.13 9.26
CA ALA A 32 16.08 -2.46 8.40
C ALA A 32 16.67 -1.36 7.52
N ARG A 33 17.57 -0.53 8.07
CA ARG A 33 18.24 0.54 7.31
C ARG A 33 19.11 0.00 6.17
N ARG A 34 19.90 -1.05 6.44
CA ARG A 34 20.79 -1.67 5.44
C ARG A 34 19.97 -2.33 4.34
N VAL A 35 18.91 -3.04 4.71
CA VAL A 35 18.00 -3.69 3.76
C VAL A 35 17.28 -2.64 2.90
N GLY A 36 16.78 -1.55 3.48
CA GLY A 36 16.14 -0.47 2.71
C GLY A 36 17.08 0.14 1.67
N THR A 37 18.33 0.42 2.05
CA THR A 37 19.35 0.94 1.12
C THR A 37 19.67 -0.05 -0.01
N ALA A 38 19.72 -1.34 0.30
CA ALA A 38 19.93 -2.38 -0.71
C ALA A 38 18.71 -2.51 -1.64
N ALA A 39 17.50 -2.48 -1.09
CA ALA A 39 16.25 -2.58 -1.83
C ALA A 39 16.11 -1.46 -2.87
N ILE A 40 16.40 -0.20 -2.49
CA ILE A 40 16.39 0.94 -3.43
C ILE A 40 17.27 0.65 -4.65
N ARG A 41 18.51 0.24 -4.41
CA ARG A 41 19.50 0.00 -5.48
C ARG A 41 19.17 -1.21 -6.35
N VAL A 42 18.76 -2.31 -5.72
CA VAL A 42 18.51 -3.59 -6.42
C VAL A 42 17.20 -3.55 -7.19
N LEU A 43 16.16 -2.94 -6.61
CA LEU A 43 14.85 -2.83 -7.22
C LEU A 43 14.74 -1.62 -8.16
N GLY A 44 15.78 -0.79 -8.26
CA GLY A 44 15.80 0.40 -9.11
C GLY A 44 14.71 1.41 -8.75
N ILE A 45 14.39 1.53 -7.45
CA ILE A 45 13.35 2.45 -6.97
C ILE A 45 13.93 3.85 -6.94
N ASP A 46 13.43 4.74 -7.79
CA ASP A 46 13.72 6.16 -7.67
C ASP A 46 12.88 6.74 -6.54
N LEU A 47 13.54 7.18 -5.47
CA LEU A 47 12.89 7.80 -4.33
C LEU A 47 12.91 9.31 -4.54
N GLU A 48 11.93 9.81 -5.28
CA GLU A 48 11.64 11.24 -5.34
C GLU A 48 11.12 11.77 -3.98
N ASP A 49 10.65 10.86 -3.10
CA ASP A 49 10.09 11.14 -1.77
C ASP A 49 10.80 10.34 -0.65
N THR A 50 10.44 10.60 0.60
CA THR A 50 11.10 10.07 1.82
C THR A 50 10.92 8.55 1.96
N LEU A 51 12.01 7.83 2.29
CA LEU A 51 11.95 6.42 2.70
C LEU A 51 10.99 6.26 3.90
N VAL A 52 9.79 5.75 3.65
CA VAL A 52 8.76 5.55 4.67
C VAL A 52 9.17 4.38 5.58
N ARG A 53 9.83 4.71 6.70
CA ARG A 53 10.23 3.74 7.74
C ARG A 53 9.05 3.36 8.65
N ASP A 54 8.01 4.20 8.69
CA ASP A 54 6.81 3.98 9.47
C ASP A 54 5.67 3.45 8.58
N ALA A 55 5.38 2.16 8.71
CA ALA A 55 4.08 1.66 8.30
C ALA A 55 3.07 2.33 9.23
N ARG A 56 2.39 3.40 8.76
CA ARG A 56 1.22 3.94 9.47
C ARG A 56 0.34 2.73 9.81
N PRO A 57 -0.03 2.51 11.08
CA PRO A 57 -0.94 1.43 11.40
C PRO A 57 -2.19 1.66 10.56
N GLY A 58 -2.43 0.75 9.61
CA GLY A 58 -3.52 0.88 8.68
C GLY A 58 -4.81 1.02 9.47
N ILE A 59 -5.66 1.97 9.11
CA ILE A 59 -7.03 1.96 9.61
C ILE A 59 -7.65 0.68 9.04
N HIS A 60 -7.82 -0.32 9.90
CA HIS A 60 -8.60 -1.52 9.62
C HIS A 60 -10.09 -1.16 9.65
N ALA A 61 -10.53 -0.29 8.75
CA ALA A 61 -11.95 0.00 8.60
C ALA A 61 -12.57 -1.09 7.71
N THR A 62 -13.57 -1.79 8.22
CA THR A 62 -14.45 -2.61 7.37
C THR A 62 -15.43 -1.69 6.63
N LEU A 63 -15.93 -2.14 5.48
CA LEU A 63 -16.81 -1.33 4.61
C LEU A 63 -18.06 -0.80 5.33
N ASP A 64 -18.48 -1.44 6.42
CA ASP A 64 -19.61 -1.06 7.26
C ASP A 64 -19.42 0.28 8.03
N GLU A 65 -18.18 0.81 8.08
CA GLU A 65 -17.85 2.06 8.79
C GLU A 65 -18.10 3.34 7.98
N PHE A 66 -18.39 3.20 6.67
CA PHE A 66 -18.68 4.32 5.78
C PHE A 66 -20.17 4.30 5.39
N ASN A 67 -21.04 4.68 6.33
CA ASN A 67 -22.49 4.85 6.13
C ASN A 67 -22.83 6.30 5.79
#